data_AF-A0A9D1SRA6-F1
#
_entry.id   AF-A0A9D1SRA6-F1
#
_cell.length_a   1.000
_cell.length_b   1.000
_cell.length_c   1.000
_cell.angle_alpha   90.00
_cell.angle_beta   90.00
_cell.angle_gamma   90.00
#
_symmetry.space_group_name_H-M   'P 1'
#
loop_
_entity.id
_entity.type
_entity.pdbx_description
1 polymer ?
#
loop_
_entity_poly.entity_id
_entity_poly.type
_entity_poly.pdbx_seq_one_letter_code
_entity_poly.pdbx_strand_id
1 'polypeptide(L)'
;MKISSIKNNTYTKPENYQRNNNFGYSTTALCTTKPVSGVSFKGFNPAQKIADYLTYRKAQKYADKLKDFIDHEWGKDKFTFRECNLEPLEGIQYNIKVFKDLSIKEIQYMCENLHVIAVKRGCKKMCGYCYADAKPSKREMTYEDFHSITDGFKTLRKRLHNIDIYGENLPYVKDQIIYRTTELFYDADCMDIALKNKKGREFDFIDLSTELFDSLGRKTAFDTSGWYKNNTKLQQRAEKYAKHFAQSQNMEKLNAFNVSFNVFNQSYISSVKAMEKGDKEKALRLRERFVSDMANTLFTFTPIAQSPKFSVLLRAFHPSEKSTKNFNANDLILLCQEVLKKLKDMYTKDLAGEQKVIKSKEDLNKFYNIFENKLSVIDTGLNSSGRMAQFIKDHNIKTTRLQDHAKITPQVINYYKENARRAPLIMQRYIDTDGRVYNMDYARFLKTEIQLNINGKDTPTPALANLVENFVITKKNIKE
;
A
#
# COMPACT_ATOMS: atom_id res chain seq x y z
N MET A 1 18.47 -59.67 -38.85
CA MET A 1 19.63 -60.59 -38.81
C MET A 1 20.30 -60.45 -37.46
N LYS A 2 20.40 -61.58 -36.73
CA LYS A 2 21.27 -61.97 -35.59
C LYS A 2 21.64 -61.02 -34.43
N ILE A 3 21.44 -61.62 -33.26
CA ILE A 3 21.84 -61.34 -31.88
C ILE A 3 23.37 -61.36 -31.65
N SER A 4 23.85 -60.54 -30.71
CA SER A 4 24.91 -60.83 -29.70
C SER A 4 24.71 -59.81 -28.55
N SER A 5 24.47 -60.09 -27.25
CA SER A 5 25.06 -61.00 -26.23
C SER A 5 26.55 -60.64 -25.96
N ILE A 6 27.12 -60.43 -24.76
CA ILE A 6 26.83 -60.63 -23.32
C ILE A 6 27.81 -59.70 -22.52
N LYS A 7 27.47 -59.22 -21.31
CA LYS A 7 28.20 -59.52 -20.03
C LYS A 7 27.74 -58.70 -18.82
N ASN A 8 27.20 -59.45 -17.85
CA ASN A 8 27.00 -59.11 -16.44
C ASN A 8 28.34 -58.85 -15.74
N ASN A 9 28.38 -57.87 -14.84
CA ASN A 9 29.38 -57.81 -13.78
C ASN A 9 28.68 -57.86 -12.42
N THR A 10 28.94 -58.96 -11.72
CA THR A 10 28.59 -59.30 -10.34
C THR A 10 29.43 -58.48 -9.36
N TYR A 11 28.77 -57.88 -8.37
CA TYR A 11 29.42 -57.23 -7.23
C TYR A 11 29.52 -58.23 -6.07
N THR A 12 30.74 -58.60 -5.71
CA THR A 12 31.07 -59.51 -4.59
C THR A 12 31.21 -58.73 -3.28
N LYS A 13 30.54 -59.21 -2.23
CA LYS A 13 30.76 -58.81 -0.82
C LYS A 13 32.11 -59.35 -0.32
N PRO A 14 32.78 -58.65 0.60
CA PRO A 14 33.68 -59.27 1.56
C PRO A 14 33.01 -59.39 2.94
N GLU A 15 32.79 -60.62 3.38
CA GLU A 15 32.59 -60.98 4.78
C GLU A 15 33.92 -61.41 5.40
N ASN A 16 34.11 -60.98 6.66
CA ASN A 16 34.79 -61.65 7.78
C ASN A 16 35.83 -60.77 8.46
N TYR A 17 35.48 -60.30 9.67
CA TYR A 17 36.37 -60.48 10.82
C TYR A 17 35.53 -60.61 12.11
N GLN A 18 35.98 -61.53 12.96
CA GLN A 18 35.23 -62.24 13.99
C GLN A 18 35.01 -61.47 15.30
N ARG A 19 33.99 -61.92 16.05
CA ARG A 19 33.70 -61.62 17.47
C ARG A 19 34.76 -62.25 18.40
N ASN A 20 35.06 -61.58 19.52
CA ASN A 20 34.79 -62.13 20.86
C ASN A 20 35.06 -61.13 22.00
N ASN A 21 34.01 -60.90 22.80
CA ASN A 21 33.88 -60.73 24.25
C ASN A 21 35.15 -60.55 25.13
N ASN A 22 35.18 -59.52 25.98
CA ASN A 22 34.92 -59.63 27.43
C ASN A 22 35.37 -58.37 28.23
N PHE A 23 34.78 -58.27 29.43
CA PHE A 23 35.14 -57.42 30.60
C PHE A 23 34.65 -55.96 30.56
N GLY A 24 34.00 -55.41 31.58
CA GLY A 24 34.01 -55.73 33.01
C GLY A 24 34.44 -54.46 33.76
N TYR A 25 33.65 -54.04 34.74
CA TYR A 25 33.76 -52.76 35.45
C TYR A 25 35.04 -52.56 36.29
N SER A 26 35.35 -51.27 36.51
CA SER A 26 36.03 -50.65 37.68
C SER A 26 37.57 -50.61 37.72
N THR A 27 38.14 -49.39 37.64
CA THR A 27 38.66 -48.67 38.82
C THR A 27 39.09 -47.23 38.48
N THR A 28 38.89 -46.37 39.46
CA THR A 28 39.17 -44.93 39.58
C THR A 28 40.58 -44.49 39.22
N ALA A 29 40.68 -43.46 38.38
CA ALA A 29 41.76 -42.47 38.46
C ALA A 29 41.14 -41.07 38.44
N LEU A 30 41.19 -40.41 39.61
CA LEU A 30 40.83 -39.02 39.83
C LEU A 30 41.67 -38.12 38.92
N CYS A 31 41.07 -37.60 37.85
CA CYS A 31 41.58 -36.43 37.17
C CYS A 31 40.83 -35.23 37.75
N THR A 32 41.50 -34.45 38.59
CA THR A 32 40.99 -33.19 39.13
C THR A 32 40.81 -32.20 37.98
N THR A 33 39.61 -32.18 37.40
CA THR A 33 39.18 -31.08 36.54
C THR A 33 38.99 -29.88 37.46
N LYS A 34 39.84 -28.85 37.28
CA LYS A 34 39.56 -27.53 37.84
C LYS A 34 38.13 -27.15 37.41
N PRO A 35 37.25 -26.75 38.32
CA PRO A 35 35.93 -26.26 37.92
C PRO A 35 36.19 -25.04 37.03
N VAL A 36 35.84 -25.16 35.75
CA VAL A 36 35.73 -23.99 34.89
C VAL A 36 34.64 -23.15 35.54
N SER A 37 35.05 -22.07 36.19
CA SER A 37 34.15 -21.07 36.74
C SER A 37 33.26 -20.61 35.61
N GLY A 38 32.00 -21.03 35.62
CA GLY A 38 31.00 -20.61 34.65
C GLY A 38 30.90 -19.09 34.70
N VAL A 39 31.32 -18.43 33.63
CA VAL A 39 31.04 -17.01 33.43
C VAL A 39 29.55 -16.91 33.15
N SER A 40 28.79 -16.71 34.22
CA SER A 40 27.37 -16.35 34.18
C SER A 40 27.25 -14.97 33.56
N PHE A 41 27.15 -14.91 32.23
CA PHE A 41 26.59 -13.74 31.56
C PHE A 41 25.10 -13.73 31.88
N LYS A 42 24.70 -13.02 32.95
CA LYS A 42 23.29 -12.74 33.24
C LYS A 42 22.61 -12.24 31.97
N GLY A 43 21.73 -13.06 31.39
CA GLY A 43 20.92 -12.74 30.21
C GLY A 43 21.39 -13.30 28.86
N PHE A 44 22.49 -14.07 28.78
CA PHE A 44 22.91 -14.73 27.53
C PHE A 44 22.56 -16.22 27.57
N ASN A 45 21.54 -16.63 26.82
CA ASN A 45 21.29 -18.04 26.52
C ASN A 45 21.88 -18.38 25.13
N PRO A 46 23.13 -18.85 25.04
CA PRO A 46 23.81 -19.13 23.77
C PRO A 46 23.15 -20.24 22.96
N ALA A 47 22.55 -21.24 23.61
CA ALA A 47 22.00 -22.41 22.93
C ALA A 47 20.81 -22.05 22.01
N GLN A 48 19.92 -21.17 22.49
CA GLN A 48 18.77 -20.70 21.71
C GLN A 48 19.23 -19.88 20.49
N LYS A 49 20.23 -19.00 20.67
CA LYS A 49 20.80 -18.22 19.57
C LYS A 49 21.55 -19.07 18.53
N ILE A 50 22.23 -20.13 18.95
CA ILE A 50 22.94 -21.05 18.04
C ILE A 50 21.96 -21.90 17.25
N ALA A 51 20.93 -22.46 17.89
CA ALA A 51 19.90 -23.23 17.21
C ALA A 51 19.16 -22.39 16.15
N ASP A 52 18.74 -21.18 16.52
CA ASP A 52 18.08 -20.25 15.59
C ASP A 52 18.99 -19.87 14.42
N TYR A 53 20.28 -19.65 14.68
CA TYR A 53 21.28 -19.39 13.65
C TYR A 53 21.48 -20.58 12.71
N LEU A 54 21.52 -21.82 13.23
CA LEU A 54 21.62 -23.02 12.40
C LEU A 54 20.39 -23.19 11.51
N THR A 55 19.18 -22.91 12.03
CA THR A 55 17.94 -22.89 11.25
C THR A 55 18.03 -21.86 10.12
N TYR A 56 18.46 -20.63 10.42
CA TYR A 56 18.72 -19.60 9.42
C TYR A 56 19.70 -20.06 8.33
N ARG A 57 20.83 -20.70 8.70
CA ARG A 57 21.81 -21.20 7.72
C ARG A 57 21.25 -22.30 6.84
N LYS A 58 20.36 -23.16 7.35
CA LYS A 58 19.64 -24.15 6.53
C LYS A 58 18.69 -23.46 5.55
N ALA A 59 17.93 -22.48 6.02
CA ALA A 59 17.01 -21.70 5.17
C ALA A 59 17.74 -20.93 4.07
N GLN A 60 18.92 -20.35 4.35
CA GLN A 60 19.75 -19.71 3.33
C GLN A 60 20.19 -20.70 2.24
N LYS A 61 20.69 -21.87 2.63
CA LYS A 61 21.10 -22.90 1.66
C LYS A 61 19.93 -23.35 0.79
N TYR A 62 18.72 -23.42 1.35
CA TYR A 62 17.52 -23.71 0.57
C TYR A 62 17.17 -22.56 -0.37
N ALA A 63 17.24 -21.30 0.08
CA ALA A 63 17.03 -20.13 -0.77
C ALA A 63 18.02 -20.05 -1.94
N ASP A 64 19.29 -20.39 -1.72
CA ASP A 64 20.31 -20.50 -2.77
C ASP A 64 19.91 -21.54 -3.83
N LYS A 65 19.55 -22.75 -3.38
CA LYS A 65 19.07 -23.82 -4.27
C LYS A 65 17.79 -23.45 -5.01
N LEU A 66 16.86 -22.78 -4.34
CA LEU A 66 15.61 -22.33 -4.93
C LEU A 66 15.88 -21.32 -6.05
N LYS A 67 16.76 -20.35 -5.81
CA LYS A 67 17.19 -19.39 -6.83
C LYS A 67 17.78 -20.11 -8.04
N ASP A 68 18.69 -21.05 -7.82
CA ASP A 68 19.32 -21.80 -8.91
C ASP A 68 18.27 -22.61 -9.69
N PHE A 69 17.34 -23.28 -9.00
CA PHE A 69 16.23 -23.99 -9.64
C PHE A 69 15.36 -23.06 -10.50
N ILE A 70 14.95 -21.90 -9.96
CA ILE A 70 14.15 -20.91 -10.70
C ILE A 70 14.89 -20.44 -11.95
N ASP A 71 16.18 -20.11 -11.83
CA ASP A 71 16.97 -19.59 -12.95
C ASP A 71 17.18 -20.63 -14.07
N HIS A 72 17.26 -21.93 -13.74
CA HIS A 72 17.49 -23.00 -14.73
C HIS A 72 16.19 -23.60 -15.31
N GLU A 73 15.15 -23.78 -14.50
CA GLU A 73 13.97 -24.59 -14.89
C GLU A 73 12.75 -23.75 -15.27
N TRP A 74 12.51 -22.62 -14.58
CA TRP A 74 11.29 -21.82 -14.78
C TRP A 74 11.52 -20.49 -15.48
N GLY A 75 12.65 -19.83 -15.21
CA GLY A 75 12.83 -18.40 -15.45
C GLY A 75 12.01 -17.57 -14.45
N LYS A 76 12.59 -16.47 -13.98
CA LYS A 76 12.00 -15.63 -12.91
C LYS A 76 10.58 -15.15 -13.20
N ASP A 77 10.23 -14.94 -14.48
CA ASP A 77 8.93 -14.41 -14.89
C ASP A 77 7.78 -15.43 -14.77
N LYS A 78 8.08 -16.73 -14.65
CA LYS A 78 7.07 -17.80 -14.57
C LYS A 78 6.88 -18.36 -13.15
N PHE A 79 7.67 -17.89 -12.20
CA PHE A 79 7.66 -18.37 -10.83
C PHE A 79 6.71 -17.56 -9.95
N THR A 80 5.96 -18.23 -9.07
CA THR A 80 5.21 -17.57 -8.00
C THR A 80 5.62 -18.12 -6.63
N PHE A 81 5.94 -17.23 -5.69
CA PHE A 81 6.41 -17.64 -4.35
C PHE A 81 5.35 -18.41 -3.55
N ARG A 82 4.08 -18.32 -3.94
CA ARG A 82 2.98 -19.12 -3.38
C ARG A 82 3.18 -20.62 -3.58
N GLU A 83 3.76 -21.02 -4.70
CA GLU A 83 3.92 -22.44 -5.05
C GLU A 83 5.13 -23.07 -4.33
N CYS A 84 5.94 -22.26 -3.62
CA CYS A 84 7.01 -22.78 -2.80
C CYS A 84 6.50 -23.41 -1.52
N ASN A 85 7.00 -24.62 -1.23
CA ASN A 85 7.00 -25.10 0.14
C ASN A 85 7.86 -24.15 0.99
N LEU A 86 7.22 -23.44 1.92
CA LEU A 86 7.89 -22.46 2.77
C LEU A 86 8.56 -23.07 4.01
N GLU A 87 8.24 -24.32 4.38
CA GLU A 87 8.82 -24.93 5.58
C GLU A 87 10.37 -24.93 5.59
N PRO A 88 11.06 -25.21 4.46
CA PRO A 88 12.51 -25.14 4.41
C PRO A 88 13.07 -23.71 4.48
N LEU A 89 12.24 -22.68 4.29
CA LEU A 89 12.61 -21.27 4.42
C LEU A 89 12.35 -20.71 5.83
N GLU A 90 11.78 -21.49 6.74
CA GLU A 90 11.55 -21.04 8.10
C GLU A 90 12.89 -20.66 8.78
N GLY A 91 12.93 -19.50 9.43
CA GLY A 91 14.13 -18.92 9.99
C GLY A 91 14.91 -18.00 9.03
N ILE A 92 14.53 -17.87 7.75
CA ILE A 92 15.15 -16.90 6.84
C ILE A 92 15.00 -15.44 7.32
N GLN A 93 13.97 -15.17 8.13
CA GLN A 93 13.67 -13.90 8.78
C GLN A 93 14.49 -13.64 10.07
N TYR A 94 15.42 -14.53 10.43
CA TYR A 94 16.24 -14.44 11.64
C TYR A 94 16.94 -13.07 11.80
N ASN A 95 16.87 -12.49 13.00
CA ASN A 95 17.41 -11.15 13.30
C ASN A 95 16.87 -9.99 12.45
N ILE A 96 15.75 -10.16 11.75
CA ILE A 96 15.01 -9.05 11.13
C ILE A 96 14.01 -8.52 12.17
N LYS A 97 14.37 -7.45 12.89
CA LYS A 97 13.65 -6.98 14.11
C LYS A 97 12.15 -6.80 13.90
N VAL A 98 11.74 -6.27 12.75
CA VAL A 98 10.33 -5.98 12.44
C VAL A 98 9.48 -7.24 12.28
N PHE A 99 10.09 -8.37 11.91
CA PHE A 99 9.43 -9.68 11.77
C PHE A 99 9.64 -10.60 12.97
N LYS A 100 10.07 -10.05 14.11
CA LYS A 100 10.20 -10.82 15.34
C LYS A 100 8.87 -11.52 15.65
N ASP A 101 8.94 -12.80 16.01
CA ASP A 101 7.79 -13.65 16.36
C ASP A 101 6.82 -13.94 15.19
N LEU A 102 7.25 -13.66 13.95
CA LEU A 102 6.57 -14.06 12.73
C LEU A 102 7.33 -15.18 12.01
N SER A 103 6.59 -16.17 11.54
CA SER A 103 7.03 -17.24 10.64
C SER A 103 7.09 -16.76 9.19
N ILE A 104 7.81 -17.47 8.33
CA ILE A 104 7.87 -17.08 6.91
C ILE A 104 6.51 -17.20 6.22
N LYS A 105 5.64 -18.12 6.65
CA LYS A 105 4.24 -18.24 6.18
C LYS A 105 3.41 -17.01 6.55
N GLU A 106 3.54 -16.49 7.76
CA GLU A 106 2.85 -15.27 8.19
C GLU A 106 3.37 -14.03 7.44
N ILE A 107 4.68 -13.97 7.16
CA ILE A 107 5.25 -12.89 6.36
C ILE A 107 4.76 -12.96 4.91
N GLN A 108 4.77 -14.15 4.28
CA GLN A 108 4.21 -14.34 2.94
C GLN A 108 2.76 -13.91 2.91
N TYR A 109 1.93 -14.37 3.85
CA TYR A 109 0.52 -14.00 3.95
C TYR A 109 0.29 -12.49 3.98
N MET A 110 1.13 -11.75 4.70
CA MET A 110 1.08 -10.28 4.77
C MET A 110 1.52 -9.63 3.45
N CYS A 111 2.45 -10.25 2.73
CA CYS A 111 2.97 -9.76 1.45
C CYS A 111 2.02 -10.04 0.28
N GLU A 112 1.29 -11.16 0.33
CA GLU A 112 0.28 -11.49 -0.66
C GLU A 112 -0.83 -10.43 -0.68
N ASN A 113 -1.09 -9.88 -1.87
CA ASN A 113 -1.98 -8.72 -2.05
C ASN A 113 -1.66 -7.51 -1.13
N LEU A 114 -0.39 -7.27 -0.77
CA LEU A 114 -0.01 -6.09 0.03
C LEU A 114 -0.31 -4.80 -0.70
N HIS A 115 -1.35 -4.11 -0.25
CA HIS A 115 -1.87 -2.93 -0.92
C HIS A 115 -1.56 -1.64 -0.19
N VAL A 116 -1.47 -1.64 1.14
CA VAL A 116 -1.20 -0.42 1.90
C VAL A 116 -0.20 -0.66 3.03
N ILE A 117 0.77 0.25 3.14
CA ILE A 117 1.53 0.51 4.38
C ILE A 117 1.22 1.94 4.79
N ALA A 118 0.27 2.10 5.70
CA ALA A 118 -0.25 3.41 6.05
C ALA A 118 0.74 4.18 6.92
N VAL A 119 1.36 5.21 6.35
CA VAL A 119 2.22 6.12 7.12
C VAL A 119 1.41 7.15 7.89
N LYS A 120 0.17 7.38 7.47
CA LYS A 120 -0.75 8.33 8.05
C LYS A 120 -2.17 7.81 7.97
N ARG A 121 -2.96 8.15 9.00
CA ARG A 121 -4.39 7.93 8.99
C ARG A 121 -5.17 9.23 8.91
N GLY A 122 -6.30 9.16 8.23
CA GLY A 122 -7.27 10.23 8.18
C GLY A 122 -6.94 11.35 7.21
N CYS A 123 -7.99 12.06 6.81
CA CYS A 123 -7.91 13.15 5.84
C CYS A 123 -8.62 14.39 6.38
N LYS A 124 -8.00 15.56 6.18
CA LYS A 124 -8.55 16.87 6.58
C LYS A 124 -9.50 17.47 5.55
N LYS A 125 -9.58 16.91 4.34
CA LYS A 125 -10.38 17.45 3.23
C LYS A 125 -11.87 17.24 3.42
N MET A 126 -12.26 16.24 4.21
CA MET A 126 -13.64 15.96 4.61
C MET A 126 -14.65 15.85 3.44
N CYS A 127 -14.25 15.33 2.30
CA CYS A 127 -15.11 15.18 1.11
C CYS A 127 -16.36 14.31 1.39
N GLY A 128 -17.52 14.70 0.84
CA GLY A 128 -18.81 14.01 1.04
C GLY A 128 -18.85 12.58 0.52
N TYR A 129 -18.05 12.26 -0.51
CA TYR A 129 -17.98 10.93 -1.14
C TYR A 129 -16.94 9.98 -0.52
N CYS A 130 -16.36 10.33 0.64
CA CYS A 130 -15.30 9.53 1.25
C CYS A 130 -15.82 8.16 1.70
N TYR A 131 -15.47 7.11 0.94
CA TYR A 131 -15.88 5.73 1.18
C TYR A 131 -15.35 5.16 2.50
N ALA A 132 -14.16 5.60 2.92
CA ALA A 132 -13.52 5.20 4.18
C ALA A 132 -14.06 5.96 5.41
N ASP A 133 -14.92 6.97 5.21
CA ASP A 133 -15.27 7.99 6.22
C ASP A 133 -14.06 8.53 7.02
N ALA A 134 -12.97 8.80 6.31
CA ALA A 134 -11.73 9.32 6.87
C ALA A 134 -11.97 10.54 7.76
N LYS A 135 -11.59 10.46 9.03
CA LYS A 135 -11.61 11.60 9.97
C LYS A 135 -10.18 12.08 10.20
N PRO A 136 -9.95 13.37 10.49
CA PRO A 136 -8.61 13.84 10.86
C PRO A 136 -8.07 13.05 12.04
N SER A 137 -6.91 12.42 11.87
CA SER A 137 -6.17 11.76 12.95
C SER A 137 -4.94 12.57 13.32
N LYS A 138 -4.55 12.51 14.59
CA LYS A 138 -3.24 12.97 15.04
C LYS A 138 -2.16 11.87 14.98
N ARG A 139 -2.56 10.63 14.70
CA ARG A 139 -1.65 9.49 14.65
C ARG A 139 -1.02 9.38 13.26
N GLU A 140 0.29 9.50 13.24
CA GLU A 140 1.18 9.30 12.10
C GLU A 140 2.25 8.30 12.51
N MET A 141 2.67 7.42 11.61
CA MET A 141 3.81 6.52 11.82
C MET A 141 5.08 7.37 12.02
N THR A 142 6.03 6.93 12.84
CA THR A 142 7.34 7.60 12.88
C THR A 142 8.16 7.22 11.65
N TYR A 143 9.09 8.09 11.22
CA TYR A 143 9.99 7.69 10.13
C TYR A 143 10.78 6.43 10.50
N GLU A 144 11.22 6.29 11.75
CA GLU A 144 11.96 5.12 12.21
C GLU A 144 11.15 3.82 12.13
N ASP A 145 9.85 3.87 12.40
CA ASP A 145 8.99 2.68 12.27
C ASP A 145 8.78 2.33 10.80
N PHE A 146 8.50 3.32 9.94
CA PHE A 146 8.39 3.11 8.49
C PHE A 146 9.69 2.53 7.92
N HIS A 147 10.82 3.12 8.28
CA HIS A 147 12.15 2.69 7.89
C HIS A 147 12.46 1.26 8.37
N SER A 148 12.07 0.93 9.60
CA SER A 148 12.24 -0.44 10.12
C SER A 148 11.43 -1.47 9.34
N ILE A 149 10.27 -1.09 8.79
CA ILE A 149 9.45 -1.95 7.94
C ILE A 149 10.11 -2.14 6.57
N THR A 150 10.45 -1.03 5.89
CA THR A 150 11.07 -1.05 4.55
C THR A 150 12.43 -1.75 4.57
N ASP A 151 13.28 -1.48 5.55
CA ASP A 151 14.59 -2.15 5.69
C ASP A 151 14.46 -3.64 6.03
N GLY A 152 13.43 -4.01 6.81
CA GLY A 152 13.11 -5.40 7.09
C GLY A 152 12.77 -6.18 5.82
N PHE A 153 11.89 -5.63 4.98
CA PHE A 153 11.58 -6.22 3.67
C PHE A 153 12.79 -6.26 2.75
N LYS A 154 13.57 -5.18 2.68
CA LYS A 154 14.79 -5.13 1.86
C LYS A 154 15.78 -6.21 2.26
N THR A 155 15.99 -6.40 3.56
CA THR A 155 16.87 -7.43 4.11
C THR A 155 16.35 -8.84 3.78
N LEU A 156 15.05 -9.07 3.94
CA LEU A 156 14.43 -10.35 3.61
C LEU A 156 14.54 -10.67 2.11
N ARG A 157 14.21 -9.73 1.23
CA ARG A 157 14.33 -9.90 -0.23
C ARG A 157 15.77 -10.23 -0.63
N LYS A 158 16.76 -9.54 -0.06
CA LYS A 158 18.18 -9.85 -0.33
C LYS A 158 18.53 -11.29 0.06
N ARG A 159 18.04 -11.78 1.20
CA ARG A 159 18.26 -13.17 1.66
C ARG A 159 17.54 -14.21 0.80
N LEU A 160 16.49 -13.79 0.09
CA LEU A 160 15.75 -14.58 -0.88
C LEU A 160 16.17 -14.27 -2.32
N HIS A 161 17.35 -13.67 -2.55
CA HIS A 161 17.87 -13.38 -3.89
C HIS A 161 16.97 -12.51 -4.78
N ASN A 162 16.23 -11.60 -4.14
CA ASN A 162 15.20 -10.76 -4.76
C ASN A 162 14.09 -11.54 -5.45
N ILE A 163 13.88 -12.80 -5.06
CA ILE A 163 12.66 -13.53 -5.41
C ILE A 163 11.49 -12.82 -4.71
N ASP A 164 10.49 -12.43 -5.50
CA ASP A 164 9.36 -11.66 -4.98
C ASP A 164 8.44 -12.57 -4.15
N ILE A 165 8.33 -12.25 -2.86
CA ILE A 165 7.43 -12.93 -1.91
C ILE A 165 5.98 -12.46 -2.02
N TYR A 166 5.69 -11.59 -2.99
CA TYR A 166 4.36 -11.02 -3.23
C TYR A 166 3.65 -11.89 -4.27
N GLY A 167 2.66 -12.67 -3.84
CA GLY A 167 1.70 -13.30 -4.74
C GLY A 167 0.49 -12.40 -4.96
N GLU A 168 0.12 -12.15 -6.21
CA GLU A 168 -1.21 -11.61 -6.55
C GLU A 168 -2.16 -12.78 -6.76
N ASN A 169 -3.32 -12.72 -6.12
CA ASN A 169 -4.32 -13.79 -6.21
C ASN A 169 -5.10 -13.83 -7.52
N LEU A 170 -4.95 -12.81 -8.37
CA LEU A 170 -5.64 -12.73 -9.65
C LEU A 170 -4.68 -13.10 -10.78
N PRO A 171 -5.12 -13.93 -11.74
CA PRO A 171 -4.29 -14.31 -12.89
C PRO A 171 -3.81 -13.05 -13.60
N TYR A 172 -2.61 -13.13 -14.18
CA TYR A 172 -2.02 -12.11 -15.05
C TYR A 172 -3.01 -11.69 -16.15
N VAL A 173 -3.86 -10.71 -15.87
CA VAL A 173 -4.50 -9.92 -16.91
C VAL A 173 -3.48 -8.84 -17.21
N LYS A 174 -2.80 -8.98 -18.36
CA LYS A 174 -1.66 -8.18 -18.81
C LYS A 174 -1.80 -6.65 -18.64
N ASP A 175 -3.01 -6.15 -18.46
CA ASP A 175 -3.33 -4.72 -18.46
C ASP A 175 -4.04 -4.19 -17.19
N GLN A 176 -4.21 -4.99 -16.12
CA GLN A 176 -4.77 -4.49 -14.85
C GLN A 176 -3.69 -4.25 -13.78
N ILE A 177 -2.93 -3.17 -13.97
CA ILE A 177 -1.83 -2.65 -13.11
C ILE A 177 -2.30 -2.29 -11.67
N ILE A 178 -3.60 -2.29 -11.41
CA ILE A 178 -4.23 -1.81 -10.16
C ILE A 178 -3.79 -2.64 -8.93
N TYR A 179 -3.39 -3.90 -9.11
CA TYR A 179 -3.08 -4.80 -7.99
C TYR A 179 -1.60 -4.76 -7.52
N ARG A 180 -0.72 -4.12 -8.30
CA ARG A 180 0.72 -3.96 -7.98
C ARG A 180 1.06 -2.63 -7.29
N THR A 181 0.06 -1.88 -6.83
CA THR A 181 0.32 -0.74 -5.94
C THR A 181 0.57 -1.22 -4.53
N THR A 182 1.54 -0.60 -3.86
CA THR A 182 1.51 -0.48 -2.39
C THR A 182 1.45 1.00 -2.06
N GLU A 183 0.33 1.43 -1.53
CA GLU A 183 0.06 2.81 -1.20
C GLU A 183 0.62 3.14 0.19
N LEU A 184 1.05 4.39 0.35
CA LEU A 184 1.46 4.94 1.65
C LEU A 184 0.26 5.40 2.50
N PHE A 185 -0.95 5.27 1.95
CA PHE A 185 -2.19 5.78 2.51
C PHE A 185 -3.36 4.87 2.14
N TYR A 186 -4.48 5.11 2.80
CA TYR A 186 -5.78 4.51 2.45
C TYR A 186 -6.88 5.57 2.59
N ASP A 187 -6.75 6.42 3.60
CA ASP A 187 -7.73 7.43 3.97
C ASP A 187 -7.11 8.82 4.16
N ALA A 188 -6.02 9.13 3.45
CA ALA A 188 -5.27 10.39 3.55
C ALA A 188 -5.06 11.08 2.18
N ASP A 189 -4.72 12.37 2.20
CA ASP A 189 -4.30 13.12 1.00
C ASP A 189 -2.77 13.08 0.89
N CYS A 190 -2.22 12.74 -0.27
CA CYS A 190 -0.77 12.63 -0.46
C CYS A 190 -0.03 13.95 -0.28
N MET A 191 -0.71 15.10 -0.43
CA MET A 191 -0.14 16.39 -0.08
C MET A 191 0.14 16.54 1.40
N ASP A 192 -0.58 15.80 2.26
CA ASP A 192 -0.43 15.82 3.72
C ASP A 192 0.52 14.71 4.25
N ILE A 193 1.06 13.85 3.37
CA ILE A 193 2.03 12.82 3.73
C ILE A 193 3.40 13.46 3.96
N ALA A 194 3.84 13.42 5.21
CA ALA A 194 5.20 13.76 5.61
C ALA A 194 5.48 13.14 6.99
N LEU A 195 6.53 12.33 7.11
CA LEU A 195 6.96 11.78 8.39
C LEU A 195 8.14 12.57 8.94
N LYS A 196 8.26 12.63 10.26
CA LYS A 196 9.43 13.19 10.92
C LYS A 196 10.24 12.08 11.58
N ASN A 197 11.55 12.18 11.48
CA ASN A 197 12.45 11.38 12.31
C ASN A 197 12.63 12.01 13.69
N LYS A 198 13.32 11.32 14.60
CA LYS A 198 13.64 11.79 15.96
C LYS A 198 14.44 13.10 16.00
N LYS A 199 15.13 13.45 14.92
CA LYS A 199 15.89 14.70 14.77
C LYS A 199 15.05 15.84 14.17
N GLY A 200 13.77 15.61 13.89
CA GLY A 200 12.85 16.59 13.30
C GLY A 200 12.97 16.77 11.79
N ARG A 201 13.83 16.01 11.09
CA ARG A 201 13.89 16.02 9.63
C ARG A 201 12.60 15.43 9.06
N GLU A 202 12.01 16.15 8.11
CA GLU A 202 10.80 15.74 7.40
C GLU A 202 11.17 14.90 6.16
N PHE A 203 10.40 13.83 5.93
CA PHE A 203 10.48 12.93 4.78
C PHE A 203 9.10 12.92 4.13
N ASP A 204 9.02 13.45 2.92
CA ASP A 204 7.74 13.65 2.23
C ASP A 204 7.39 12.49 1.31
N PHE A 205 6.33 12.62 0.51
CA PHE A 205 5.86 11.55 -0.36
C PHE A 205 6.95 11.02 -1.28
N ILE A 206 7.80 11.89 -1.87
CA ILE A 206 8.88 11.45 -2.76
C ILE A 206 9.85 10.54 -2.01
N ASP A 207 10.27 10.97 -0.82
CA ASP A 207 11.24 10.24 0.01
C ASP A 207 10.67 8.87 0.37
N LEU A 208 9.44 8.83 0.88
CA LEU A 208 8.77 7.62 1.35
C LEU A 208 8.41 6.67 0.20
N SER A 209 7.97 7.19 -0.95
CA SER A 209 7.64 6.37 -2.12
C SER A 209 8.88 5.73 -2.73
N THR A 210 10.00 6.46 -2.72
CA THR A 210 11.28 5.93 -3.21
C THR A 210 11.77 4.81 -2.30
N GLU A 211 11.72 5.02 -0.98
CA GLU A 211 12.13 4.01 -0.01
C GLU A 211 11.24 2.75 -0.05
N LEU A 212 9.93 2.93 -0.27
CA LEU A 212 9.00 1.82 -0.49
C LEU A 212 9.32 1.05 -1.77
N PHE A 213 9.59 1.75 -2.87
CA PHE A 213 9.96 1.13 -4.14
C PHE A 213 11.27 0.34 -4.01
N ASP A 214 12.30 0.93 -3.38
CA ASP A 214 13.60 0.29 -3.21
C ASP A 214 13.53 -0.93 -2.28
N SER A 215 12.59 -0.94 -1.33
CA SER A 215 12.40 -2.06 -0.41
C SER A 215 11.55 -3.18 -1.03
N LEU A 216 10.41 -2.86 -1.64
CA LEU A 216 9.44 -3.87 -2.09
C LEU A 216 9.51 -4.16 -3.59
N GLY A 217 10.09 -3.26 -4.40
CA GLY A 217 9.96 -3.28 -5.87
C GLY A 217 8.56 -2.89 -6.35
N ARG A 218 7.70 -2.38 -5.46
CA ARG A 218 6.30 -2.04 -5.74
C ARG A 218 6.15 -0.54 -5.93
N LYS A 219 5.39 -0.15 -6.95
CA LYS A 219 5.07 1.26 -7.25
C LYS A 219 3.95 1.73 -6.33
N THR A 220 3.87 3.04 -6.08
CA THR A 220 2.75 3.66 -5.35
C THR A 220 1.87 4.47 -6.30
N ALA A 221 0.69 4.86 -5.83
CA ALA A 221 -0.09 5.95 -6.41
C ALA A 221 0.13 7.24 -5.61
N PHE A 222 -0.08 8.39 -6.26
CA PHE A 222 -0.19 9.69 -5.62
C PHE A 222 -1.62 10.20 -5.83
N ASP A 223 -2.36 10.45 -4.76
CA ASP A 223 -3.73 10.98 -4.83
C ASP A 223 -3.87 12.25 -3.98
N THR A 224 -4.41 13.31 -4.57
CA THR A 224 -4.73 14.56 -3.86
C THR A 224 -6.07 15.13 -4.30
N SER A 225 -6.74 15.88 -3.43
CA SER A 225 -7.88 16.73 -3.82
C SER A 225 -7.49 18.21 -3.99
N GLY A 226 -6.20 18.50 -4.18
CA GLY A 226 -5.65 19.85 -4.21
C GLY A 226 -5.47 20.47 -2.82
N TRP A 227 -5.00 21.71 -2.75
CA TRP A 227 -4.77 22.43 -1.49
C TRP A 227 -5.29 23.86 -1.56
N TYR A 228 -5.37 24.50 -0.39
CA TYR A 228 -5.68 25.92 -0.34
C TYR A 228 -4.53 26.71 -0.95
N LYS A 229 -4.76 27.47 -2.02
CA LYS A 229 -3.68 28.10 -2.82
C LYS A 229 -2.73 29.00 -2.00
N ASN A 230 -3.20 29.59 -0.90
CA ASN A 230 -2.37 30.44 -0.04
C ASN A 230 -1.59 29.65 1.04
N ASN A 231 -1.71 28.32 1.06
CA ASN A 231 -0.88 27.48 1.92
C ASN A 231 0.52 27.33 1.29
N THR A 232 1.43 28.20 1.69
CA THR A 232 2.80 28.28 1.17
C THR A 232 3.57 26.97 1.29
N LYS A 233 3.44 26.26 2.43
CA LYS A 233 4.11 24.96 2.65
C LYS A 233 3.63 23.91 1.65
N LEU A 234 2.32 23.78 1.44
CA LEU A 234 1.76 22.82 0.48
C LEU A 234 2.05 23.23 -0.97
N GLN A 235 2.04 24.53 -1.27
CA GLN A 235 2.41 25.04 -2.60
C GLN A 235 3.86 24.67 -2.95
N GLN A 236 4.82 24.97 -2.06
CA GLN A 236 6.24 24.63 -2.26
C GLN A 236 6.44 23.12 -2.43
N ARG A 237 5.73 22.32 -1.64
CA ARG A 237 5.75 20.85 -1.78
C ARG A 237 5.19 20.38 -3.12
N ALA A 238 4.06 20.93 -3.55
CA ALA A 238 3.45 20.59 -4.84
C ALA A 238 4.37 20.94 -6.01
N GLU A 239 5.05 22.09 -5.95
CA GLU A 239 6.03 22.49 -6.96
C GLU A 239 7.27 21.59 -6.96
N LYS A 240 7.76 21.17 -5.78
CA LYS A 240 8.79 20.12 -5.66
C LYS A 240 8.33 18.83 -6.35
N TYR A 241 7.09 18.41 -6.12
CA TYR A 241 6.53 17.19 -6.70
C TYR A 241 6.37 17.30 -8.22
N ALA A 242 5.82 18.40 -8.72
CA ALA A 242 5.69 18.67 -10.14
C ALA A 242 7.06 18.62 -10.84
N LYS A 243 8.08 19.28 -10.26
CA LYS A 243 9.45 19.28 -10.80
C LYS A 243 10.07 17.88 -10.80
N HIS A 244 9.89 17.12 -9.71
CA HIS A 244 10.44 15.78 -9.58
C HIS A 244 9.81 14.81 -10.59
N PHE A 245 8.48 14.78 -10.68
CA PHE A 245 7.75 13.85 -11.54
C PHE A 245 7.64 14.31 -13.00
N ALA A 246 8.05 15.54 -13.34
CA ALA A 246 8.25 15.94 -14.74
C ALA A 246 9.37 15.14 -15.43
N GLN A 247 10.26 14.52 -14.65
CA GLN A 247 11.26 13.59 -15.16
C GLN A 247 10.63 12.19 -15.33
N SER A 248 10.67 11.66 -16.54
CA SER A 248 10.03 10.38 -16.88
C SER A 248 10.52 9.22 -16.02
N GLN A 249 11.82 9.16 -15.70
CA GLN A 249 12.38 8.12 -14.82
C GLN A 249 11.79 8.12 -13.41
N ASN A 250 11.35 9.28 -12.90
CA ASN A 250 10.73 9.37 -11.58
C ASN A 250 9.23 9.05 -11.66
N MET A 251 8.56 9.54 -12.71
CA MET A 251 7.16 9.18 -12.98
C MET A 251 7.01 7.67 -13.23
N GLU A 252 8.04 7.00 -13.73
CA GLU A 252 8.02 5.55 -13.92
C GLU A 252 7.90 4.75 -12.62
N LYS A 253 8.31 5.32 -11.49
CA LYS A 253 8.19 4.72 -10.15
C LYS A 253 6.78 4.80 -9.56
N LEU A 254 5.87 5.52 -10.21
CA LEU A 254 4.45 5.57 -9.84
C LEU A 254 3.61 4.69 -10.77
N ASN A 255 2.49 4.19 -10.23
CA ASN A 255 1.42 3.63 -11.04
C ASN A 255 0.47 4.73 -11.53
N ALA A 256 0.20 5.72 -10.69
CA ALA A 256 -0.68 6.83 -11.02
C ALA A 256 -0.34 8.10 -10.23
N PHE A 257 -0.70 9.25 -10.80
CA PHE A 257 -0.69 10.57 -10.17
C PHE A 257 -2.05 11.22 -10.41
N ASN A 258 -2.92 11.22 -9.40
CA ASN A 258 -4.31 11.58 -9.51
C ASN A 258 -4.63 12.87 -8.75
N VAL A 259 -5.39 13.75 -9.42
CA VAL A 259 -6.05 14.90 -8.80
C VAL A 259 -7.55 14.65 -8.78
N SER A 260 -8.15 14.55 -7.59
CA SER A 260 -9.60 14.42 -7.42
C SER A 260 -10.28 15.78 -7.53
N PHE A 261 -11.11 15.97 -8.56
CA PHE A 261 -11.95 17.15 -8.75
C PHE A 261 -13.41 16.73 -8.76
N ASN A 262 -14.08 16.90 -7.62
CA ASN A 262 -15.44 16.42 -7.44
C ASN A 262 -16.36 17.48 -6.82
N VAL A 263 -17.65 17.45 -7.19
CA VAL A 263 -18.76 18.18 -6.53
C VAL A 263 -18.98 17.78 -5.07
N PHE A 264 -18.21 16.82 -4.57
CA PHE A 264 -18.25 16.37 -3.19
C PHE A 264 -17.13 16.97 -2.33
N ASN A 265 -16.36 17.94 -2.85
CA ASN A 265 -15.40 18.68 -2.05
C ASN A 265 -16.09 19.50 -0.96
N GLN A 266 -15.54 19.52 0.25
CA GLN A 266 -16.17 20.17 1.40
C GLN A 266 -16.44 21.67 1.20
N SER A 267 -15.57 22.40 0.49
CA SER A 267 -15.77 23.83 0.21
C SER A 267 -16.97 24.05 -0.69
N TYR A 268 -17.13 23.20 -1.71
CA TYR A 268 -18.26 23.27 -2.63
C TYR A 268 -19.57 22.80 -1.96
N ILE A 269 -19.56 21.71 -1.20
CA ILE A 269 -20.72 21.29 -0.38
C ILE A 269 -21.17 22.43 0.54
N SER A 270 -20.21 23.10 1.19
CA SER A 270 -20.50 24.24 2.08
C SER A 270 -21.05 25.44 1.32
N SER A 271 -20.63 25.65 0.07
CA SER A 271 -21.20 26.68 -0.81
C SER A 271 -22.67 26.40 -1.12
N VAL A 272 -23.00 25.17 -1.51
CA VAL A 272 -24.39 24.77 -1.80
C VAL A 272 -25.28 24.98 -0.58
N LYS A 273 -24.84 24.51 0.59
CA LYS A 273 -25.56 24.70 1.87
C LYS A 273 -25.76 26.16 2.25
N ALA A 274 -24.79 27.04 1.95
CA ALA A 274 -24.93 28.48 2.20
C ALA A 274 -25.98 29.10 1.27
N MET A 275 -26.00 28.71 0.00
CA MET A 275 -26.98 29.17 -0.98
C MET A 275 -28.41 28.75 -0.59
N GLU A 276 -28.60 27.50 -0.16
CA GLU A 276 -29.89 26.97 0.30
C GLU A 276 -30.44 27.74 1.53
N LYS A 277 -29.54 28.28 2.36
CA LYS A 277 -29.88 29.09 3.53
C LYS A 277 -30.06 30.58 3.23
N GLY A 278 -29.95 30.99 1.95
CA GLY A 278 -30.06 32.38 1.52
C GLY A 278 -28.81 33.23 1.72
N ASP A 279 -27.69 32.66 2.21
CA ASP A 279 -26.41 33.35 2.41
C ASP A 279 -25.59 33.35 1.10
N LYS A 280 -26.01 34.21 0.16
CA LYS A 280 -25.43 34.29 -1.19
C LYS A 280 -23.96 34.69 -1.18
N GLU A 281 -23.57 35.63 -0.32
CA GLU A 281 -22.18 36.12 -0.23
C GLU A 281 -21.24 34.98 0.18
N LYS A 282 -21.59 34.25 1.25
CA LYS A 282 -20.79 33.11 1.70
C LYS A 282 -20.74 32.01 0.66
N ALA A 283 -21.85 31.73 -0.02
CA ALA A 283 -21.89 30.73 -1.09
C ALA A 283 -20.90 31.07 -2.22
N LEU A 284 -20.98 32.28 -2.77
CA LEU A 284 -20.10 32.74 -3.84
C LEU A 284 -18.62 32.70 -3.42
N ARG A 285 -18.31 33.15 -2.20
CA ARG A 285 -16.94 33.10 -1.65
C ARG A 285 -16.40 31.67 -1.54
N LEU A 286 -17.22 30.71 -1.11
CA LEU A 286 -16.82 29.31 -0.98
C LEU A 286 -16.65 28.61 -2.33
N ARG A 287 -17.53 28.90 -3.30
CA ARG A 287 -17.39 28.42 -4.69
C ARG A 287 -16.12 28.97 -5.33
N GLU A 288 -15.90 30.28 -5.25
CA GLU A 288 -14.71 30.94 -5.79
C GLU A 288 -13.43 30.40 -5.15
N ARG A 289 -13.45 30.10 -3.84
CA ARG A 289 -12.33 29.43 -3.17
C ARG A 289 -12.06 28.06 -3.80
N PHE A 290 -13.08 27.22 -3.97
CA PHE A 290 -12.92 25.90 -4.58
C PHE A 290 -12.36 25.99 -6.01
N VAL A 291 -12.94 26.87 -6.84
CA VAL A 291 -12.51 27.10 -8.23
C VAL A 291 -11.05 27.59 -8.27
N SER A 292 -10.69 28.54 -7.40
CA SER A 292 -9.33 29.05 -7.26
C SER A 292 -8.33 27.97 -6.82
N ASP A 293 -8.67 27.16 -5.84
CA ASP A 293 -7.80 26.11 -5.29
C ASP A 293 -7.55 25.01 -6.34
N MET A 294 -8.58 24.62 -7.11
CA MET A 294 -8.45 23.63 -8.17
C MET A 294 -7.67 24.18 -9.37
N ALA A 295 -7.95 25.41 -9.83
CA ALA A 295 -7.17 26.04 -10.90
C ALA A 295 -5.68 26.14 -10.55
N ASN A 296 -5.37 26.49 -9.30
CA ASN A 296 -3.99 26.49 -8.79
C ASN A 296 -3.35 25.10 -8.80
N THR A 297 -4.12 24.07 -8.44
CA THR A 297 -3.66 22.67 -8.46
C THR A 297 -3.30 22.23 -9.88
N LEU A 298 -4.17 22.49 -10.86
CA LEU A 298 -3.93 22.15 -12.27
C LEU A 298 -2.75 22.94 -12.85
N PHE A 299 -2.66 24.25 -12.57
CA PHE A 299 -1.54 25.08 -12.97
C PHE A 299 -0.21 24.52 -12.42
N THR A 300 -0.16 24.19 -11.13
CA THR A 300 1.05 23.67 -10.48
C THR A 300 1.51 22.34 -11.09
N PHE A 301 0.57 21.46 -11.47
CA PHE A 301 0.87 20.16 -12.07
C PHE A 301 0.88 20.15 -13.61
N THR A 302 0.82 21.31 -14.25
CA THR A 302 0.99 21.43 -15.70
C THR A 302 2.27 20.76 -16.24
N PRO A 303 3.44 20.84 -15.56
CA PRO A 303 4.65 20.17 -16.02
C PRO A 303 4.53 18.64 -16.20
N ILE A 304 3.58 18.01 -15.51
CA ILE A 304 3.32 16.56 -15.59
C ILE A 304 2.04 16.21 -16.34
N ALA A 305 1.29 17.20 -16.85
CA ALA A 305 -0.04 17.00 -17.42
C ALA A 305 -0.05 16.11 -18.66
N GLN A 306 1.07 15.98 -19.38
CA GLN A 306 1.15 15.14 -20.59
C GLN A 306 1.42 13.67 -20.26
N SER A 307 1.81 13.37 -19.02
CA SER A 307 2.07 11.99 -18.62
C SER A 307 0.78 11.16 -18.72
N PRO A 308 0.84 9.95 -19.28
CA PRO A 308 -0.30 9.02 -19.27
C PRO A 308 -0.67 8.58 -17.85
N LYS A 309 0.23 8.74 -16.87
CA LYS A 309 -0.02 8.42 -15.46
C LYS A 309 -0.68 9.56 -14.69
N PHE A 310 -0.71 10.77 -15.26
CA PHE A 310 -1.37 11.91 -14.65
C PHE A 310 -2.85 11.95 -15.04
N SER A 311 -3.73 11.89 -14.04
CA SER A 311 -5.19 11.86 -14.25
C SER A 311 -5.91 12.87 -13.36
N VAL A 312 -7.00 13.42 -13.89
CA VAL A 312 -7.95 14.19 -13.09
C VAL A 312 -9.20 13.32 -12.92
N LEU A 313 -9.49 12.93 -11.69
CA LEU A 313 -10.61 12.06 -11.37
C LEU A 313 -11.84 12.93 -11.10
N LEU A 314 -12.81 12.86 -12.00
CA LEU A 314 -14.08 13.57 -11.94
C LEU A 314 -15.19 12.61 -11.54
N ARG A 315 -15.87 12.90 -10.43
CA ARG A 315 -16.96 12.10 -9.87
C ARG A 315 -18.15 12.97 -9.51
N ALA A 316 -19.32 12.56 -9.99
CA ALA A 316 -20.59 13.21 -9.69
C ALA A 316 -21.74 12.21 -9.81
N PHE A 317 -22.93 12.55 -9.33
CA PHE A 317 -24.11 11.76 -9.62
C PHE A 317 -24.53 11.83 -11.09
N HIS A 318 -25.32 10.86 -11.53
CA HIS A 318 -25.91 10.90 -12.87
C HIS A 318 -26.96 12.02 -12.97
N PRO A 319 -27.00 12.79 -14.08
CA PRO A 319 -27.88 13.97 -14.22
C PRO A 319 -29.37 13.64 -14.42
N SER A 320 -29.74 12.38 -14.70
CA SER A 320 -31.14 11.99 -14.91
C SER A 320 -32.01 12.07 -13.65
N GLU A 321 -31.40 12.17 -12.47
CA GLU A 321 -32.10 12.11 -11.19
C GLU A 321 -32.28 13.52 -10.60
N LYS A 322 -33.51 14.04 -10.56
CA LYS A 322 -33.76 15.42 -10.09
C LYS A 322 -33.23 15.71 -8.68
N SER A 323 -33.20 14.69 -7.81
CA SER A 323 -32.70 14.82 -6.43
C SER A 323 -31.19 15.06 -6.31
N THR A 324 -30.42 14.92 -7.41
CA THR A 324 -28.96 15.07 -7.40
C THR A 324 -28.50 16.46 -7.83
N LYS A 325 -29.43 17.42 -7.98
CA LYS A 325 -29.11 18.82 -8.32
C LYS A 325 -28.02 19.37 -7.39
N ASN A 326 -27.13 20.18 -7.97
CA ASN A 326 -25.90 20.71 -7.39
C ASN A 326 -24.77 19.68 -7.26
N PHE A 327 -25.02 18.39 -7.42
CA PHE A 327 -24.06 17.31 -7.22
C PHE A 327 -24.00 16.30 -8.39
N ASN A 328 -24.55 16.65 -9.54
CA ASN A 328 -24.56 15.76 -10.71
C ASN A 328 -23.54 16.19 -11.79
N ALA A 329 -23.43 15.38 -12.85
CA ALA A 329 -22.47 15.62 -13.92
C ALA A 329 -22.65 16.99 -14.60
N ASN A 330 -23.88 17.49 -14.76
CA ASN A 330 -24.11 18.82 -15.35
C ASN A 330 -23.54 19.92 -14.44
N ASP A 331 -23.73 19.80 -13.13
CA ASP A 331 -23.16 20.74 -12.16
C ASP A 331 -21.63 20.71 -12.15
N LEU A 332 -21.04 19.51 -12.29
CA LEU A 332 -19.59 19.35 -12.39
C LEU A 332 -19.03 19.94 -13.69
N ILE A 333 -19.71 19.79 -14.83
CA ILE A 333 -19.30 20.41 -16.10
C ILE A 333 -19.19 21.93 -15.96
N LEU A 334 -20.18 22.57 -15.34
CA LEU A 334 -20.15 24.02 -15.10
C LEU A 334 -18.97 24.43 -14.22
N LEU A 335 -18.68 23.66 -13.17
CA LEU A 335 -17.49 23.90 -12.35
C LEU A 335 -16.19 23.71 -13.13
N CYS A 336 -16.10 22.69 -13.99
CA CYS A 336 -14.93 22.48 -14.85
C CYS A 336 -14.70 23.68 -15.76
N GLN A 337 -15.76 24.26 -16.35
CA GLN A 337 -15.66 25.46 -17.18
C GLN A 337 -15.15 26.68 -16.39
N GLU A 338 -15.64 26.89 -15.16
CA GLU A 338 -15.14 27.96 -14.29
C GLU A 338 -13.66 27.79 -13.95
N VAL A 339 -13.25 26.56 -13.64
CA VAL A 339 -11.84 26.22 -13.36
C VAL A 339 -10.97 26.41 -14.60
N LEU A 340 -11.41 25.95 -15.78
CA LEU A 340 -10.68 26.12 -17.04
C LEU A 340 -10.51 27.60 -17.40
N LYS A 341 -11.55 28.42 -17.23
CA LYS A 341 -11.45 29.87 -17.43
C LYS A 341 -10.37 30.48 -16.54
N LYS A 342 -10.39 30.16 -15.24
CA LYS A 342 -9.39 30.68 -14.30
C LYS A 342 -7.99 30.14 -14.59
N LEU A 343 -7.87 28.88 -15.01
CA LEU A 343 -6.60 28.29 -15.43
C LEU A 343 -6.02 29.01 -16.65
N LYS A 344 -6.85 29.35 -17.65
CA LYS A 344 -6.44 30.13 -18.81
C LYS A 344 -5.95 31.53 -18.43
N ASP A 345 -6.62 32.18 -17.48
CA ASP A 345 -6.18 33.48 -16.95
C ASP A 345 -4.81 33.35 -16.26
N MET A 346 -4.59 32.27 -15.51
CA MET A 346 -3.30 31.98 -14.87
C MET A 346 -2.19 31.74 -15.91
N TYR A 347 -2.45 30.95 -16.96
CA TYR A 347 -1.49 30.74 -18.06
C TYR A 347 -1.17 32.03 -18.81
N THR A 348 -2.19 32.88 -19.07
CA THR A 348 -1.99 34.16 -19.76
C THR A 348 -1.10 35.08 -18.93
N LYS A 349 -1.33 35.13 -17.60
CA LYS A 349 -0.48 35.90 -16.68
C LYS A 349 0.95 35.36 -16.60
N ASP A 350 1.10 34.04 -16.56
CA ASP A 350 2.42 33.41 -16.53
C ASP A 350 3.21 33.69 -17.81
N LEU A 351 2.58 33.55 -18.98
CA LEU A 351 3.17 33.84 -20.29
C LEU A 351 3.64 35.30 -20.41
N ALA A 352 2.88 36.24 -19.85
CA ALA A 352 3.22 37.67 -19.84
C ALA A 352 4.23 38.06 -18.74
N GLY A 353 4.53 37.16 -17.81
CA GLY A 353 5.32 37.42 -16.62
C GLY A 353 6.56 36.54 -16.52
N GLU A 354 6.70 35.83 -15.39
CA GLU A 354 7.87 34.99 -15.08
C GLU A 354 8.01 33.75 -15.97
N GLN A 355 6.96 33.40 -16.72
CA GLN A 355 6.91 32.23 -17.59
C GLN A 355 7.33 30.97 -16.85
N LYS A 356 6.87 30.78 -15.61
CA LYS A 356 7.30 29.66 -14.75
C LYS A 356 6.96 28.31 -15.38
N VAL A 357 5.79 28.22 -16.00
CA VAL A 357 5.22 27.00 -16.58
C VAL A 357 5.00 27.13 -18.08
N ILE A 358 4.47 28.26 -18.54
CA ILE A 358 4.08 28.51 -19.93
C ILE A 358 5.16 29.37 -20.59
N LYS A 359 5.83 28.84 -21.62
CA LYS A 359 6.94 29.53 -22.31
C LYS A 359 6.51 30.22 -23.59
N SER A 360 5.39 29.80 -24.18
CA SER A 360 4.88 30.37 -25.43
C SER A 360 3.35 30.31 -25.52
N LYS A 361 2.80 30.92 -26.57
CA LYS A 361 1.36 30.84 -26.86
C LYS A 361 0.95 29.43 -27.28
N GLU A 362 1.85 28.70 -27.94
CA GLU A 362 1.67 27.30 -28.30
C GLU A 362 1.56 26.42 -27.04
N ASP A 363 2.41 26.64 -26.03
CA ASP A 363 2.33 25.96 -24.74
C ASP A 363 0.98 26.20 -24.05
N LEU A 364 0.52 27.46 -24.03
CA LEU A 364 -0.77 27.82 -23.44
C LEU A 364 -1.91 27.01 -24.09
N ASN A 365 -1.99 27.02 -25.42
CA ASN A 365 -3.02 26.29 -26.15
C ASN A 365 -2.90 24.78 -25.93
N LYS A 366 -1.68 24.24 -25.98
CA LYS A 366 -1.38 22.82 -25.76
C LYS A 366 -1.86 22.35 -24.39
N PHE A 367 -1.45 23.03 -23.32
CA PHE A 367 -1.80 22.63 -21.96
C PHE A 367 -3.26 22.91 -21.61
N TYR A 368 -3.85 23.98 -22.14
CA TYR A 368 -5.28 24.22 -22.00
C TYR A 368 -6.09 23.06 -22.60
N ASN A 369 -5.79 22.66 -23.84
CA ASN A 369 -6.48 21.54 -24.51
C ASN A 369 -6.29 20.21 -23.77
N ILE A 370 -5.11 19.98 -23.17
CA ILE A 370 -4.87 18.78 -22.35
C ILE A 370 -5.82 18.74 -21.15
N PHE A 371 -5.96 19.85 -20.42
CA PHE A 371 -6.86 19.88 -19.28
C PHE A 371 -8.33 19.87 -19.67
N GLU A 372 -8.71 20.51 -20.79
CA GLU A 372 -10.05 20.38 -21.35
C GLU A 372 -10.41 18.92 -21.61
N ASN A 373 -9.51 18.15 -22.23
CA ASN A 373 -9.69 16.72 -22.47
C ASN A 373 -9.74 15.92 -21.16
N LYS A 374 -8.82 16.15 -20.23
CA LYS A 374 -8.81 15.44 -18.93
C LYS A 374 -10.01 15.77 -18.06
N LEU A 375 -10.68 16.89 -18.30
CA LEU A 375 -11.89 17.30 -17.59
C LEU A 375 -13.19 16.91 -18.30
N SER A 376 -13.12 16.12 -19.38
CA SER A 376 -14.29 15.75 -20.19
C SER A 376 -15.01 14.48 -19.74
N VAL A 377 -14.33 13.57 -19.01
CA VAL A 377 -14.87 12.26 -18.62
C VAL A 377 -15.25 12.28 -17.15
N ILE A 378 -16.55 12.14 -16.87
CA ILE A 378 -17.11 12.11 -15.51
C ILE A 378 -17.56 10.70 -15.17
N ASP A 379 -17.03 10.17 -14.08
CA ASP A 379 -17.47 8.92 -13.47
C ASP A 379 -18.74 9.15 -12.64
N THR A 380 -19.79 8.40 -12.98
CA THR A 380 -21.08 8.41 -12.28
C THR A 380 -21.38 7.10 -11.53
N GLY A 381 -20.47 6.12 -11.60
CA GLY A 381 -20.53 4.85 -10.89
C GLY A 381 -20.03 4.98 -9.45
N LEU A 382 -20.78 5.70 -8.61
CA LEU A 382 -20.36 5.95 -7.24
C LEU A 382 -20.75 4.80 -6.29
N ASN A 383 -19.95 4.64 -5.23
CA ASN A 383 -20.20 3.67 -4.17
C ASN A 383 -20.93 4.33 -2.99
N SER A 384 -21.97 3.68 -2.46
CA SER A 384 -22.71 4.17 -1.28
C SER A 384 -22.15 3.65 0.04
N SER A 385 -20.90 3.99 0.37
CA SER A 385 -20.28 3.61 1.65
C SER A 385 -19.69 4.81 2.41
N GLY A 386 -19.35 4.62 3.67
CA GLY A 386 -18.77 5.65 4.54
C GLY A 386 -19.59 6.93 4.55
N ARG A 387 -18.93 8.07 4.28
CA ARG A 387 -19.58 9.38 4.26
C ARG A 387 -20.56 9.55 3.11
N MET A 388 -20.36 8.85 1.99
CA MET A 388 -21.25 8.93 0.84
C MET A 388 -22.65 8.41 1.20
N ALA A 389 -22.73 7.32 1.96
CA ALA A 389 -23.99 6.78 2.46
C ALA A 389 -24.76 7.80 3.32
N GLN A 390 -24.05 8.53 4.20
CA GLN A 390 -24.67 9.60 4.98
C GLN A 390 -25.05 10.80 4.11
N PHE A 391 -24.20 11.17 3.16
CA PHE A 391 -24.45 12.28 2.23
C PHE A 391 -25.74 12.07 1.43
N ILE A 392 -25.98 10.85 0.93
CA ILE A 392 -27.20 10.48 0.20
C ILE A 392 -28.45 10.68 1.06
N LYS A 393 -28.39 10.25 2.34
CA LYS A 393 -29.49 10.44 3.30
C LYS A 393 -29.74 11.91 3.59
N ASP A 394 -28.68 12.65 3.93
CA ASP A 394 -28.74 14.06 4.32
C ASP A 394 -29.33 14.95 3.21
N HIS A 395 -29.12 14.57 1.94
CA HIS A 395 -29.61 15.32 0.78
C HIS A 395 -30.82 14.66 0.10
N ASN A 396 -31.42 13.63 0.72
CA ASN A 396 -32.59 12.90 0.21
C ASN A 396 -32.43 12.44 -1.26
N ILE A 397 -31.24 11.93 -1.59
CA ILE A 397 -30.89 11.51 -2.94
C ILE A 397 -31.54 10.16 -3.23
N LYS A 398 -32.31 10.10 -4.31
CA LYS A 398 -33.00 8.90 -4.79
C LYS A 398 -32.34 8.43 -6.08
N THR A 399 -31.52 7.39 -5.96
CA THR A 399 -30.76 6.82 -7.08
C THR A 399 -30.68 5.30 -6.97
N THR A 400 -30.77 4.61 -8.11
CA THR A 400 -30.55 3.16 -8.22
C THR A 400 -29.20 2.82 -8.85
N ARG A 401 -28.42 3.85 -9.21
CA ARG A 401 -27.15 3.71 -9.94
C ARG A 401 -25.92 3.63 -9.05
N LEU A 402 -26.13 3.68 -7.75
CA LEU A 402 -25.07 3.48 -6.77
C LEU A 402 -24.79 2.00 -6.62
N GLN A 403 -23.50 1.67 -6.60
CA GLN A 403 -23.09 0.36 -6.13
C GLN A 403 -23.24 0.34 -4.61
N ASP A 404 -24.15 -0.49 -4.13
CA ASP A 404 -24.32 -0.64 -2.70
C ASP A 404 -23.21 -1.50 -2.12
N HIS A 405 -22.18 -0.80 -1.62
CA HIS A 405 -21.12 -1.43 -0.82
C HIS A 405 -21.49 -1.47 0.68
N ALA A 406 -22.72 -1.11 1.08
CA ALA A 406 -23.14 -0.96 2.47
C ALA A 406 -24.05 -2.09 2.98
N LYS A 407 -23.43 -3.09 3.59
CA LYS A 407 -23.46 -3.41 5.04
C LYS A 407 -22.80 -4.76 5.20
N ILE A 408 -22.17 -4.95 6.36
CA ILE A 408 -21.82 -6.28 6.83
C ILE A 408 -23.15 -7.05 6.97
N THR A 409 -23.56 -7.79 5.94
CA THR A 409 -24.68 -8.70 6.09
C THR A 409 -24.18 -9.91 6.87
N PRO A 410 -25.01 -10.50 7.74
CA PRO A 410 -24.68 -11.77 8.37
C PRO A 410 -24.24 -12.84 7.35
N GLN A 411 -24.81 -12.81 6.14
CA GLN A 411 -24.44 -13.69 5.02
C GLN A 411 -22.99 -13.51 4.58
N VAL A 412 -22.49 -12.28 4.47
CA VAL A 412 -21.09 -12.05 4.08
C VAL A 412 -20.13 -12.40 5.23
N ILE A 413 -20.49 -12.11 6.49
CA ILE A 413 -19.71 -12.60 7.63
C ILE A 413 -19.64 -14.13 7.63
N ASN A 414 -20.78 -14.79 7.43
CA ASN A 414 -20.86 -16.25 7.41
C ASN A 414 -20.06 -16.82 6.24
N TYR A 415 -20.14 -16.22 5.06
CA TYR A 415 -19.29 -16.58 3.93
C TYR A 415 -17.81 -16.52 4.31
N TYR A 416 -17.33 -15.44 4.93
CA TYR A 416 -15.94 -15.33 5.36
C TYR A 416 -15.57 -16.26 6.52
N LYS A 417 -16.50 -16.57 7.43
CA LYS A 417 -16.28 -17.56 8.50
C LYS A 417 -16.16 -18.98 7.92
N GLU A 418 -17.08 -19.37 7.05
CA GLU A 418 -17.11 -20.67 6.36
C GLU A 418 -15.94 -20.81 5.38
N ASN A 419 -15.48 -19.70 4.81
CA ASN A 419 -14.37 -19.63 3.88
C ASN A 419 -13.15 -18.92 4.49
N ALA A 420 -12.91 -19.02 5.80
CA ALA A 420 -11.81 -18.31 6.47
C ALA A 420 -10.43 -18.62 5.88
N ARG A 421 -10.28 -19.78 5.22
CA ARG A 421 -9.10 -20.16 4.44
C ARG A 421 -9.00 -19.48 3.06
N ARG A 422 -10.13 -19.14 2.42
CA ARG A 422 -10.18 -18.48 1.09
C ARG A 422 -10.33 -16.97 1.18
N ALA A 423 -10.92 -16.43 2.24
CA ALA A 423 -11.06 -14.99 2.46
C ALA A 423 -9.72 -14.23 2.34
N PRO A 424 -8.61 -14.75 2.88
CA PRO A 424 -7.28 -14.16 2.69
C PRO A 424 -6.82 -14.06 1.24
N LEU A 425 -7.25 -14.98 0.38
CA LEU A 425 -6.88 -15.02 -1.03
C LEU A 425 -7.58 -13.92 -1.83
N ILE A 426 -8.74 -13.42 -1.38
CA ILE A 426 -9.51 -12.47 -2.17
C ILE A 426 -9.27 -11.02 -1.70
N MET A 427 -8.87 -10.82 -0.45
CA MET A 427 -8.71 -9.50 0.15
C MET A 427 -7.29 -8.96 0.03
N GLN A 428 -7.19 -7.63 -0.02
CA GLN A 428 -5.94 -6.88 0.04
C GLN A 428 -5.41 -6.80 1.48
N ARG A 429 -4.10 -6.55 1.65
CA ARG A 429 -3.48 -6.34 2.98
C ARG A 429 -3.23 -4.87 3.23
N TYR A 430 -3.52 -4.48 4.46
CA TYR A 430 -3.31 -3.14 5.01
C TYR A 430 -2.48 -3.25 6.29
N ILE A 431 -1.36 -2.54 6.33
CA ILE A 431 -0.53 -2.39 7.53
C ILE A 431 -0.81 -1.00 8.11
N ASP A 432 -1.41 -0.93 9.30
CA ASP A 432 -1.68 0.35 9.97
C ASP A 432 -0.38 0.95 10.56
N THR A 433 -0.47 2.20 10.98
CA THR A 433 0.55 3.01 11.66
C THR A 433 1.13 2.41 12.95
N ASP A 434 0.47 1.41 13.54
CA ASP A 434 0.92 0.62 14.69
C ASP A 434 1.43 -0.80 14.30
N GLY A 435 1.58 -1.06 13.01
CA GLY A 435 2.08 -2.33 12.48
C GLY A 435 1.06 -3.46 12.49
N ARG A 436 -0.20 -3.25 12.93
CA ARG A 436 -1.25 -4.27 12.82
C ARG A 436 -1.60 -4.49 11.36
N VAL A 437 -1.76 -5.76 11.00
CA VAL A 437 -2.14 -6.18 9.65
C VAL A 437 -3.64 -6.47 9.62
N TYR A 438 -4.31 -5.95 8.61
CA TYR A 438 -5.72 -6.15 8.33
C TYR A 438 -5.90 -6.68 6.92
N ASN A 439 -6.99 -7.43 6.72
CA ASN A 439 -7.50 -7.70 5.38
C ASN A 439 -8.53 -6.64 5.02
N MET A 440 -8.49 -6.12 3.81
CA MET A 440 -9.42 -5.09 3.34
C MET A 440 -9.89 -5.31 1.91
N ASP A 441 -11.04 -4.72 1.59
CA ASP A 441 -11.64 -4.67 0.25
C ASP A 441 -12.24 -3.28 -0.05
N TYR A 442 -11.62 -2.23 0.51
CA TYR A 442 -12.05 -0.82 0.53
C TYR A 442 -13.37 -0.51 1.25
N ALA A 443 -14.30 -1.47 1.29
CA ALA A 443 -15.54 -1.36 2.02
C ALA A 443 -15.36 -1.76 3.48
N ARG A 444 -14.47 -2.72 3.78
CA ARG A 444 -14.38 -3.39 5.09
C ARG A 444 -12.94 -3.65 5.50
N PHE A 445 -12.75 -3.81 6.81
CA PHE A 445 -11.52 -4.34 7.40
C PHE A 445 -11.81 -5.57 8.26
N LEU A 446 -10.98 -6.61 8.13
CA LEU A 446 -10.95 -7.77 9.02
C LEU A 446 -9.66 -7.76 9.83
N LYS A 447 -9.75 -8.00 11.13
CA LYS A 447 -8.58 -8.10 12.01
C LYS A 447 -7.79 -9.37 11.70
N THR A 448 -6.48 -9.29 11.86
CA THR A 448 -5.60 -10.47 11.92
C THR A 448 -4.85 -10.49 13.24
N GLU A 449 -4.28 -11.63 13.59
CA GLU A 449 -3.32 -11.76 14.70
C GLU A 449 -1.89 -11.32 14.34
N ILE A 450 -1.67 -10.82 13.11
CA ILE A 450 -0.34 -10.36 12.68
C ILE A 450 -0.17 -8.90 13.08
N GLN A 451 0.92 -8.64 13.79
CA GLN A 451 1.40 -7.30 14.08
C GLN A 451 2.92 -7.26 13.94
N LEU A 452 3.43 -6.25 13.24
CA LEU A 452 4.85 -6.01 13.08
C LEU A 452 5.48 -5.46 14.37
N ASN A 453 6.71 -5.87 14.63
CA ASN A 453 7.45 -5.46 15.82
C ASN A 453 8.18 -4.13 15.60
N ILE A 454 7.40 -3.05 15.53
CA ILE A 454 7.85 -1.66 15.46
C ILE A 454 7.79 -0.98 16.84
N ASN A 455 8.36 0.21 16.98
CA ASN A 455 8.37 0.91 18.28
C ASN A 455 6.97 1.46 18.62
N GLY A 456 6.23 1.96 17.64
CA GLY A 456 4.87 2.49 17.82
C GLY A 456 3.76 1.43 17.98
N LYS A 457 4.10 0.14 18.12
CA LYS A 457 3.13 -0.97 18.06
C LYS A 457 2.08 -0.98 19.18
N ASP A 458 2.47 -0.46 20.35
CA ASP A 458 1.60 -0.40 21.53
C ASP A 458 0.88 0.95 21.65
N THR A 459 1.10 1.86 20.70
CA THR A 459 0.42 3.17 20.65
C THR A 459 -0.96 2.99 20.04
N PRO A 460 -2.06 3.36 20.74
CA PRO A 460 -3.40 3.24 20.21
C PRO A 460 -3.58 3.99 18.88
N THR A 461 -4.22 3.31 17.93
CA THR A 461 -4.72 3.88 16.68
C THR A 461 -6.23 4.08 16.81
N PRO A 462 -6.83 5.14 16.21
CA PRO A 462 -8.28 5.28 16.21
C PRO A 462 -8.94 4.04 15.57
N ALA A 463 -10.18 3.71 15.92
CA ALA A 463 -10.86 2.61 15.24
C ALA A 463 -10.97 2.87 13.72
N LEU A 464 -10.85 1.83 12.90
CA LEU A 464 -11.17 1.93 11.47
C LEU A 464 -12.70 1.98 11.34
N ALA A 465 -13.24 2.98 10.64
CA ALA A 465 -14.69 3.23 10.60
C ALA A 465 -15.49 2.05 10.04
N ASN A 466 -14.89 1.25 9.14
CA ASN A 466 -15.53 0.10 8.51
C ASN A 466 -14.97 -1.25 9.01
N LEU A 467 -14.49 -1.31 10.25
CA LEU A 467 -13.97 -2.54 10.84
C LEU A 467 -15.10 -3.53 11.15
N VAL A 468 -14.94 -4.78 10.73
CA VAL A 468 -15.88 -5.86 11.06
C VAL A 468 -15.56 -6.39 12.46
N GLU A 469 -16.44 -6.11 13.42
CA GLU A 469 -16.31 -6.61 14.79
C GLU A 469 -16.70 -8.11 14.85
N ASN A 470 -16.06 -8.86 15.75
CA ASN A 470 -16.26 -10.31 16.01
C ASN A 470 -15.63 -11.32 15.05
N PHE A 471 -14.80 -10.91 14.09
CA PHE A 471 -14.02 -11.83 13.25
C PHE A 471 -12.53 -11.49 13.28
N VAL A 472 -11.70 -12.46 13.67
CA VAL A 472 -10.24 -12.34 13.68
C VAL A 472 -9.66 -13.52 12.92
N ILE A 473 -8.81 -13.23 11.94
CA ILE A 473 -8.04 -14.25 11.23
C ILE A 473 -6.84 -14.61 12.10
N THR A 474 -6.84 -15.84 12.59
CA THR A 474 -5.80 -16.33 13.50
C THR A 474 -4.57 -16.81 12.74
N LYS A 475 -3.42 -16.84 13.41
CA LYS A 475 -2.19 -17.45 12.89
C LYS A 475 -2.38 -18.91 12.50
N LYS A 476 -3.30 -19.63 13.16
CA LYS A 476 -3.66 -21.01 12.79
C LYS A 476 -4.31 -21.06 11.41
N ASN A 477 -5.22 -20.14 11.09
CA ASN A 477 -5.86 -20.05 9.78
C ASN A 477 -4.87 -19.74 8.63
N ILE A 478 -3.67 -19.24 8.95
CA ILE A 478 -2.63 -18.84 7.99
C ILE A 478 -1.61 -19.96 7.76
N LYS A 479 -1.40 -20.83 8.75
CA LYS A 479 -0.38 -21.89 8.71
C LYS A 479 -0.88 -23.20 8.11
N GLU A 480 -2.19 -23.45 8.21
CA GLU A 480 -2.94 -24.55 7.57
C GLU A 480 -3.34 -24.18 6.14
#